data_AF-A0AAV4ZRQ9-F1
#
_entry.id   AF-A0AAV4ZRQ9-F1
#
_cell.length_a   1.000
_cell.length_b   1.000
_cell.length_c   1.000
_cell.angle_alpha   90.00
_cell.angle_beta   90.00
_cell.angle_gamma   90.00
#
_symmetry.space_group_name_H-M   'P 1'
#
loop_
_entity.id
_entity.type
_entity.pdbx_description
1 polymer ?
#
loop_
_entity_poly.entity_id
_entity_poly.type
_entity_poly.pdbx_seq_one_letter_code
_entity_poly.pdbx_strand_id
1 'polypeptide(L)'
;MTHDTVHPPKNRLPASRPILDLEIEHRSGVEHFDPNTQIMALAAQPDFVAGWQPVEGVVSVISGQPAIVYRAADLEIPLTVDEYAGLVGCELDPDEHRKLLEAYGMFYEIHDDFYSPATGEAFQPKDLRSRVREAAAALAPGAGTAGGPGALPGSKT
;
A
#
# COMPACT_ATOMS: atom_id res chain seq x y z
N MET A 1 1.63 15.19 20.76
CA MET A 1 1.32 15.55 19.37
C MET A 1 0.66 16.92 19.38
N THR A 2 1.41 17.96 19.09
CA THR A 2 0.85 19.28 18.76
C THR A 2 -0.02 19.09 17.53
N HIS A 3 -1.32 19.39 17.62
CA HIS A 3 -2.21 19.34 16.46
C HIS A 3 -1.63 20.27 15.39
N ASP A 4 -1.20 19.70 14.26
CA ASP A 4 -0.73 20.49 13.14
C ASP A 4 -1.87 21.40 12.67
N THR A 5 -1.71 22.70 12.90
CA THR A 5 -2.71 23.72 12.56
C THR A 5 -2.70 24.03 11.07
N VAL A 6 -1.69 23.60 10.33
CA VAL A 6 -1.54 23.90 8.90
C VAL A 6 -2.39 22.96 8.05
N HIS A 7 -2.46 21.67 8.42
CA HIS A 7 -3.20 20.65 7.67
C HIS A 7 -4.20 19.89 8.58
N PRO A 8 -5.32 20.53 8.98
CA PRO A 8 -6.30 19.90 9.85
C PRO A 8 -6.92 18.65 9.19
N PRO A 9 -7.32 17.63 9.99
CA PRO A 9 -8.03 16.44 9.51
C PRO A 9 -9.27 16.75 8.64
N LYS A 10 -9.48 15.98 7.56
CA LYS A 10 -10.61 16.10 6.62
C LYS A 10 -11.19 14.73 6.24
N ASN A 11 -12.41 14.68 5.72
CA ASN A 11 -13.04 13.46 5.16
C ASN A 11 -12.93 12.24 6.09
N ARG A 12 -13.21 12.46 7.38
CA ARG A 12 -13.18 11.43 8.41
C ARG A 12 -14.51 10.68 8.48
N LEU A 13 -14.44 9.38 8.74
CA LEU A 13 -15.60 8.58 9.08
C LEU A 13 -16.19 9.03 10.43
N PRO A 14 -17.52 8.96 10.61
CA PRO A 14 -18.17 9.37 11.86
C PRO A 14 -17.76 8.53 13.08
N ALA A 15 -17.35 7.28 12.84
CA ALA A 15 -16.91 6.36 13.87
C ALA A 15 -15.42 6.07 13.69
N SER A 16 -14.65 6.21 14.77
CA SER A 16 -13.23 5.87 14.80
C SER A 16 -13.03 4.42 15.25
N ARG A 17 -12.18 3.70 14.52
CA ARG A 17 -11.65 2.40 14.91
C ARG A 17 -10.51 2.56 15.93
N PRO A 18 -10.14 1.49 16.65
CA PRO A 18 -8.90 1.48 17.42
C PRO A 18 -7.70 1.85 16.54
N ILE A 19 -6.76 2.64 17.08
CA ILE A 19 -5.60 3.15 16.33
C ILE A 19 -4.71 2.03 15.75
N LEU A 20 -4.72 0.85 16.37
CA LEU A 20 -3.93 -0.31 15.94
C LEU A 20 -4.73 -1.32 15.11
N ASP A 21 -5.96 -0.99 14.72
CA ASP A 21 -6.81 -1.86 13.92
C ASP A 21 -6.93 -1.30 12.50
N LEU A 22 -6.29 -1.99 11.57
CA LEU A 22 -6.20 -1.66 10.16
C LEU A 22 -6.97 -2.69 9.34
N GLU A 23 -7.77 -2.23 8.39
CA GLU A 23 -8.42 -3.14 7.42
C GLU A 23 -8.05 -2.77 5.99
N ILE A 24 -7.88 -3.81 5.18
CA ILE A 24 -7.70 -3.70 3.74
C ILE A 24 -8.80 -4.51 3.08
N GLU A 25 -9.73 -3.84 2.42
CA GLU A 25 -10.75 -4.48 1.60
C GLU A 25 -10.27 -4.58 0.15
N HIS A 26 -10.34 -5.80 -0.40
CA HIS A 26 -10.06 -6.13 -1.78
C HIS A 26 -11.18 -7.04 -2.31
N ARG A 27 -11.20 -7.33 -3.60
CA ARG A 27 -12.30 -8.09 -4.24
C ARG A 27 -12.66 -9.42 -3.56
N SER A 28 -11.66 -10.07 -2.97
CA SER A 28 -11.78 -11.42 -2.41
C SER A 28 -12.13 -11.44 -0.93
N GLY A 29 -12.08 -10.31 -0.23
CA GLY A 29 -12.30 -10.25 1.22
C GLY A 29 -11.71 -9.01 1.89
N VAL A 30 -11.62 -9.10 3.21
CA VAL A 30 -11.06 -8.06 4.07
C VAL A 30 -9.95 -8.68 4.90
N GLU A 31 -8.76 -8.08 4.84
CA GLU A 31 -7.63 -8.44 5.69
C GLU A 31 -7.53 -7.47 6.87
N HIS A 32 -7.18 -7.99 8.04
CA HIS A 32 -6.98 -7.21 9.25
C HIS A 32 -5.52 -7.23 9.67
N PHE A 33 -5.00 -6.07 10.06
CA PHE A 33 -3.62 -5.92 10.53
C PHE A 33 -3.54 -4.97 11.72
N ASP A 34 -2.43 -5.08 12.44
CA ASP A 34 -1.84 -3.98 13.19
C ASP A 34 -0.65 -3.41 12.39
N PRO A 35 -0.10 -2.24 12.76
CA PRO A 35 1.00 -1.62 11.99
C PRO A 35 2.22 -2.53 11.78
N ASN A 36 2.56 -3.39 12.74
CA ASN A 36 3.71 -4.29 12.59
C ASN A 36 3.39 -5.45 11.66
N THR A 37 2.24 -6.10 11.84
CA THR A 37 1.84 -7.22 10.96
C THR A 37 1.59 -6.76 9.53
N GLN A 38 1.14 -5.53 9.34
CA GLN A 38 1.01 -4.88 8.04
C GLN A 38 2.37 -4.74 7.32
N ILE A 39 3.37 -4.17 8.01
CA ILE A 39 4.73 -4.04 7.47
C ILE A 39 5.32 -5.42 7.17
N MET A 40 5.13 -6.39 8.07
CA MET A 40 5.63 -7.75 7.89
C MET A 40 5.00 -8.45 6.68
N ALA A 41 3.71 -8.24 6.41
CA ALA A 41 3.04 -8.81 5.22
C ALA A 41 3.69 -8.28 3.93
N LEU A 42 3.89 -6.96 3.83
CA LEU A 42 4.57 -6.33 2.69
C LEU A 42 6.03 -6.79 2.54
N ALA A 43 6.74 -6.94 3.67
CA ALA A 43 8.16 -7.26 3.65
C ALA A 43 8.45 -8.74 3.38
N ALA A 44 7.64 -9.65 3.92
CA ALA A 44 7.90 -11.10 3.94
C ALA A 44 6.97 -11.91 3.02
N GLN A 45 5.81 -11.36 2.65
CA GLN A 45 4.84 -12.00 1.75
C GLN A 45 4.33 -11.00 0.68
N PRO A 46 5.24 -10.38 -0.10
CA PRO A 46 4.85 -9.36 -1.08
C PRO A 46 3.97 -9.93 -2.19
N ASP A 47 4.06 -11.22 -2.50
CA ASP A 47 3.21 -11.95 -3.44
C ASP A 47 1.76 -12.07 -2.97
N PHE A 48 1.55 -12.31 -1.68
CA PHE A 48 0.22 -12.31 -1.08
C PHE A 48 -0.45 -10.93 -1.27
N VAL A 49 0.27 -9.85 -0.96
CA VAL A 49 -0.23 -8.47 -1.11
C VAL A 49 -0.43 -8.10 -2.59
N ALA A 50 0.54 -8.43 -3.45
CA ALA A 50 0.48 -8.16 -4.89
C ALA A 50 -0.69 -8.86 -5.58
N GLY A 51 -1.17 -9.98 -5.03
CA GLY A 51 -2.32 -10.72 -5.55
C GLY A 51 -3.67 -10.04 -5.31
N TRP A 52 -3.74 -9.03 -4.44
CA TRP A 52 -5.01 -8.37 -4.11
C TRP A 52 -5.61 -7.66 -5.32
N GLN A 53 -6.89 -7.95 -5.56
CA GLN A 53 -7.63 -7.40 -6.69
C GLN A 53 -8.47 -6.19 -6.24
N PRO A 54 -8.58 -5.14 -7.07
CA PRO A 54 -9.41 -3.97 -6.78
C PRO A 54 -10.87 -4.30 -6.46
N VAL A 55 -11.47 -3.53 -5.55
CA VAL A 55 -12.91 -3.56 -5.28
C VAL A 55 -13.66 -2.97 -6.49
N GLU A 56 -14.76 -3.59 -6.88
CA GLU A 56 -15.50 -3.18 -8.08
C GLU A 56 -16.05 -1.75 -7.93
N GLY A 57 -15.79 -0.91 -8.93
CA GLY A 57 -16.24 0.50 -8.95
C GLY A 57 -15.43 1.46 -8.08
N VAL A 58 -14.44 0.97 -7.32
CA VAL A 58 -13.58 1.80 -6.47
C VAL A 58 -12.34 2.23 -7.24
N VAL A 59 -12.00 3.52 -7.16
CA VAL A 59 -10.82 4.12 -7.79
C VAL A 59 -9.97 4.88 -6.78
N SER A 60 -8.66 4.85 -7.00
CA SER A 60 -7.68 5.48 -6.14
C SER A 60 -7.86 6.99 -6.08
N VAL A 61 -7.75 7.56 -4.89
CA VAL A 61 -7.74 9.01 -4.67
C VAL A 61 -6.49 9.67 -5.26
N ILE A 62 -5.41 8.91 -5.46
CA ILE A 62 -4.11 9.40 -5.95
C ILE A 62 -4.06 9.33 -7.48
N SER A 63 -4.26 8.15 -8.07
CA SER A 63 -4.08 7.91 -9.51
C SER A 63 -5.37 7.79 -10.32
N GLY A 64 -6.52 7.63 -9.67
CA GLY A 64 -7.79 7.33 -10.35
C GLY A 64 -7.87 5.93 -10.95
N GLN A 65 -6.87 5.07 -10.71
CA GLN A 65 -6.88 3.67 -11.15
C GLN A 65 -7.73 2.80 -10.23
N PRO A 66 -8.21 1.61 -10.67
CA PRO A 66 -8.93 0.68 -9.82
C PRO A 66 -8.18 0.38 -8.52
N ALA A 67 -8.90 0.42 -7.38
CA ALA A 67 -8.30 0.45 -6.06
C ALA A 67 -8.84 -0.60 -5.08
N ILE A 68 -8.01 -0.95 -4.11
CA ILE A 68 -8.41 -1.54 -2.82
C ILE A 68 -8.80 -0.41 -1.85
N VAL A 69 -9.39 -0.76 -0.70
CA VAL A 69 -9.76 0.24 0.31
C VAL A 69 -8.98 0.01 1.59
N TYR A 70 -8.12 0.96 1.94
CA TYR A 70 -7.41 0.98 3.22
C TYR A 70 -8.21 1.74 4.27
N ARG A 71 -8.36 1.18 5.47
CA ARG A 71 -9.06 1.81 6.59
C ARG A 71 -8.21 1.77 7.85
N ALA A 72 -8.11 2.91 8.51
CA ALA A 72 -7.37 3.07 9.76
C ALA A 72 -8.01 4.18 10.59
N ALA A 73 -8.21 3.95 11.89
CA ALA A 73 -8.87 4.92 12.78
C ALA A 73 -10.19 5.47 12.18
N ASP A 74 -10.22 6.74 11.80
CA ASP A 74 -11.35 7.44 11.20
C ASP A 74 -11.18 7.70 9.69
N LEU A 75 -10.31 6.95 9.01
CA LEU A 75 -10.00 7.10 7.59
C LEU A 75 -10.51 5.92 6.75
N GLU A 76 -10.91 6.26 5.53
CA GLU A 76 -11.13 5.33 4.43
C GLU A 76 -10.46 5.90 3.18
N ILE A 77 -9.45 5.20 2.67
CA ILE A 77 -8.58 5.67 1.60
C ILE A 77 -8.54 4.64 0.48
N PRO A 78 -9.21 4.91 -0.66
CA PRO A 78 -9.03 4.13 -1.87
C PRO A 78 -7.63 4.31 -2.44
N LEU A 79 -6.89 3.20 -2.56
CA LEU A 79 -5.51 3.16 -3.07
C LEU A 79 -5.34 1.95 -3.99
N THR A 80 -4.49 2.06 -5.00
CA THR A 80 -3.97 0.86 -5.68
C THR A 80 -3.07 0.08 -4.72
N VAL A 81 -2.81 -1.19 -5.02
CA VAL A 81 -1.88 -2.02 -4.23
C VAL A 81 -0.47 -1.38 -4.17
N ASP A 82 -0.04 -0.74 -5.26
CA ASP A 82 1.23 -0.04 -5.34
C ASP A 82 1.29 1.20 -4.43
N GLU A 83 0.25 2.03 -4.48
CA GLU A 83 0.14 3.22 -3.62
C GLU A 83 -0.01 2.86 -2.15
N TYR A 84 -0.73 1.77 -1.84
CA TYR A 84 -0.84 1.23 -0.50
C TYR A 84 0.54 0.80 0.04
N ALA A 85 1.33 0.08 -0.75
CA ALA A 85 2.69 -0.27 -0.37
C ALA A 85 3.57 0.98 -0.19
N GLY A 86 3.36 2.01 -1.03
CA GLY A 86 3.99 3.32 -0.89
C GLY A 86 3.64 4.03 0.41
N LEU A 87 2.36 4.04 0.80
CA LEU A 87 1.88 4.64 2.05
C LEU A 87 2.54 3.97 3.27
N VAL A 88 2.46 2.63 3.35
CA VAL A 88 2.99 1.87 4.49
C VAL A 88 4.52 1.89 4.53
N GLY A 89 5.17 1.91 3.37
CA GLY A 89 6.62 1.95 3.23
C GLY A 89 7.26 3.31 3.51
N CYS A 90 6.47 4.35 3.76
CA CYS A 90 6.94 5.74 3.75
C CYS A 90 7.66 6.07 2.42
N GLU A 91 7.03 5.71 1.30
CA GLU A 91 7.58 5.70 -0.07
C GLU A 91 6.69 6.44 -1.08
N LEU A 92 5.72 7.20 -0.60
CA LEU A 92 4.99 8.17 -1.42
C LEU A 92 5.95 9.19 -2.03
N ASP A 93 5.77 9.49 -3.30
CA ASP A 93 6.42 10.65 -3.91
C ASP A 93 5.76 11.97 -3.44
N PRO A 94 6.41 13.13 -3.65
CA PRO A 94 5.85 14.42 -3.23
C PRO A 94 4.44 14.73 -3.75
N ASP A 95 4.10 14.30 -4.97
CA ASP A 95 2.78 14.55 -5.55
C ASP A 95 1.72 13.62 -4.94
N GLU A 96 2.06 12.37 -4.66
CA GLU A 96 1.21 11.41 -3.95
C GLU A 96 0.93 11.88 -2.51
N HIS A 97 1.99 12.26 -1.78
CA HIS A 97 1.88 12.83 -0.43
C HIS A 97 0.96 14.05 -0.42
N ARG A 98 1.19 15.00 -1.33
CA ARG A 98 0.37 16.21 -1.46
C ARG A 98 -1.09 15.89 -1.73
N LYS A 99 -1.40 14.93 -2.62
CA LYS A 99 -2.80 14.53 -2.90
C LYS A 99 -3.50 13.97 -1.66
N LEU A 100 -2.82 13.14 -0.88
CA LEU A 100 -3.37 12.62 0.38
C LEU A 100 -3.57 13.73 1.41
N LEU A 101 -2.60 14.64 1.55
CA LEU A 101 -2.69 15.78 2.45
C LEU A 101 -3.82 16.75 2.05
N GLU A 102 -4.04 16.97 0.76
CA GLU A 102 -5.15 17.79 0.25
C GLU A 102 -6.50 17.14 0.58
N ALA A 103 -6.62 15.83 0.33
CA ALA A 103 -7.86 15.05 0.49
C ALA A 103 -8.22 14.79 1.96
N TYR A 104 -7.24 14.47 2.80
CA TYR A 104 -7.47 14.01 4.17
C TYR A 104 -6.82 14.91 5.23
N GLY A 105 -5.99 15.88 4.86
CA GLY A 105 -5.17 16.58 5.86
C GLY A 105 -4.15 15.64 6.50
N MET A 106 -3.57 16.05 7.64
CA MET A 106 -2.55 15.26 8.31
C MET A 106 -3.14 14.01 8.98
N PHE A 107 -2.44 12.87 8.88
CA PHE A 107 -2.77 11.63 9.59
C PHE A 107 -1.53 10.76 9.82
N TYR A 108 -1.69 9.64 10.53
CA TYR A 108 -0.59 8.86 11.11
C TYR A 108 0.45 8.38 10.08
N GLU A 109 0.05 7.99 8.89
CA GLU A 109 1.00 7.46 7.91
C GLU A 109 1.79 8.56 7.16
N ILE A 110 1.34 9.83 7.18
CA ILE A 110 1.93 10.91 6.35
C ILE A 110 2.45 12.12 7.14
N HIS A 111 2.63 11.98 8.46
CA HIS A 111 3.07 13.09 9.31
C HIS A 111 4.56 13.45 9.20
N ASP A 112 4.92 14.54 9.87
CA ASP A 112 6.19 15.26 9.78
C ASP A 112 7.42 14.51 10.30
N ASP A 113 7.24 13.38 11.01
CA ASP A 113 8.34 12.48 11.36
C ASP A 113 8.74 11.58 10.17
N PHE A 114 7.82 11.36 9.22
CA PHE A 114 8.04 10.50 8.06
C PHE A 114 8.27 11.29 6.78
N TYR A 115 7.67 12.48 6.66
CA TYR A 115 7.71 13.30 5.46
C TYR A 115 8.07 14.75 5.76
N SER A 116 8.86 15.36 4.87
CA SER A 116 9.16 16.79 4.92
C SER A 116 7.88 17.62 4.70
N PRO A 117 7.47 18.48 5.65
CA PRO A 117 6.30 19.34 5.44
C PRO A 117 6.49 20.37 4.32
N ALA A 118 7.73 20.69 3.98
CA ALA A 118 8.05 21.67 2.95
C ALA A 118 8.08 21.08 1.54
N THR A 119 8.52 19.83 1.40
CA THR A 119 8.79 19.20 0.10
C THR A 119 7.94 17.96 -0.18
N GLY A 120 7.32 17.34 0.83
CA GLY A 120 6.63 16.05 0.70
C GLY A 120 7.58 14.86 0.54
N GLU A 121 8.89 15.06 0.65
CA GLU A 121 9.87 13.98 0.53
C GLU A 121 9.90 13.10 1.79
N ALA A 122 9.94 11.78 1.59
CA ALA A 122 10.06 10.82 2.68
C ALA A 122 11.47 10.82 3.30
N PHE A 123 11.54 10.75 4.64
CA PHE A 123 12.81 10.67 5.36
C PHE A 123 13.37 9.25 5.49
N GLN A 124 12.50 8.23 5.55
CA GLN A 124 12.88 6.84 5.85
C GLN A 124 12.08 5.80 5.05
N PRO A 125 12.25 5.76 3.71
CA PRO A 125 11.62 4.76 2.85
C PRO A 125 12.11 3.34 3.20
N LYS A 126 11.22 2.34 3.12
CA LYS A 126 11.45 0.97 3.60
C LYS A 126 11.69 -0.07 2.49
N ASP A 127 11.67 0.36 1.24
CA ASP A 127 11.73 -0.47 0.03
C ASP A 127 10.63 -1.56 -0.02
N LEU A 128 9.44 -1.26 0.48
CA LEU A 128 8.29 -2.16 0.43
C LEU A 128 7.57 -2.09 -0.93
N ARG A 129 7.48 -0.90 -1.52
CA ARG A 129 6.79 -0.69 -2.80
C ARG A 129 7.49 -1.42 -3.94
N SER A 130 8.82 -1.38 -3.99
CA SER A 130 9.61 -2.11 -4.99
C SER A 130 9.36 -3.62 -4.91
N ARG A 131 9.36 -4.20 -3.70
CA ARG A 131 9.09 -5.63 -3.49
C ARG A 131 7.71 -6.05 -3.99
N VAL A 132 6.70 -5.24 -3.70
CA VAL A 132 5.33 -5.49 -4.18
C VAL A 132 5.25 -5.35 -5.69
N ARG A 133 5.92 -4.37 -6.31
CA ARG A 133 6.00 -4.22 -7.78
C ARG A 133 6.65 -5.42 -8.44
N GLU A 134 7.77 -5.90 -7.89
CA GLU A 134 8.46 -7.10 -8.38
C GLU A 134 7.56 -8.34 -8.30
N ALA A 135 6.89 -8.53 -7.16
CA ALA A 135 5.95 -9.62 -6.99
C ALA A 135 4.74 -9.52 -7.95
N ALA A 136 4.18 -8.33 -8.14
CA ALA A 136 3.08 -8.10 -9.08
C ALA A 136 3.49 -8.37 -10.52
N ALA A 137 4.70 -7.98 -10.92
CA ALA A 137 5.26 -8.28 -12.24
C ALA A 137 5.41 -9.79 -12.47
N ALA A 138 5.79 -10.55 -11.45
CA ALA A 138 5.88 -12.02 -11.52
C ALA A 138 4.51 -12.71 -11.63
N LEU A 139 3.45 -12.10 -11.07
CA LEU A 139 2.08 -12.60 -11.18
C LEU A 139 1.39 -12.24 -12.51
N ALA A 140 1.95 -11.30 -13.28
CA ALA A 140 1.35 -10.86 -14.53
C ALA A 140 1.31 -12.02 -15.56
N PRO A 141 0.17 -12.26 -16.22
CA PRO A 141 0.05 -13.32 -17.21
C PRO A 141 1.03 -13.07 -18.36
N GLY A 142 2.01 -13.98 -18.52
CA GLY A 142 3.08 -13.87 -19.50
C GLY A 142 4.51 -13.86 -18.92
N ALA A 143 4.67 -13.80 -17.59
CA ALA A 143 5.94 -14.04 -16.90
C ALA A 143 6.32 -15.55 -16.90
N GLY A 144 6.30 -16.17 -18.08
CA GLY A 144 6.77 -17.52 -18.28
C GLY A 144 8.29 -17.55 -18.12
N THR A 145 8.75 -18.28 -17.12
CA THR A 145 10.15 -18.71 -16.99
C THR A 145 10.61 -19.36 -18.29
N ALA A 146 11.46 -18.67 -19.04
CA ALA A 146 12.38 -19.29 -19.99
C ALA A 146 13.42 -20.08 -19.19
N GLY A 147 13.02 -21.26 -18.70
CA GLY A 147 13.81 -22.07 -17.77
C GLY A 147 13.23 -23.46 -17.66
N GLY A 148 13.06 -24.14 -18.79
CA GLY A 148 12.77 -25.57 -18.77
C GLY A 148 13.94 -26.30 -18.09
N PRO A 149 13.69 -27.17 -17.11
CA PRO A 149 14.75 -27.99 -16.55
C PRO A 149 15.35 -28.86 -17.66
N GLY A 150 16.68 -28.78 -17.78
CA GLY A 150 17.46 -29.51 -18.77
C GLY A 150 17.10 -30.99 -18.79
N ALA A 151 16.90 -31.51 -20.00
CA ALA A 151 16.82 -32.93 -20.26
C ALA A 151 18.08 -33.61 -19.70
N LEU A 152 17.92 -34.51 -18.73
CA LEU A 152 18.96 -35.46 -18.38
C LEU A 152 19.00 -36.58 -19.44
N PRO A 153 20.18 -36.96 -19.94
CA PRO A 153 20.30 -37.96 -20.97
C PRO A 153 20.14 -39.37 -20.38
N GLY A 154 19.27 -40.16 -21.01
CA GLY A 154 19.37 -41.61 -21.22
C GLY A 154 19.67 -42.53 -20.02
N SER A 155 18.82 -43.54 -19.86
CA SER A 155 19.31 -44.89 -19.56
C SER A 155 18.41 -45.93 -20.21
N LYS A 156 19.02 -46.71 -21.11
CA LYS A 156 18.50 -47.96 -21.63
C LYS A 156 18.58 -49.01 -20.51
N THR A 157 17.51 -49.78 -20.36
CA THR A 157 17.57 -51.26 -20.30
C THR A 157 16.22 -51.82 -20.69
#